data_AF-A0A2N0VK59-F1
#
_entry.id   AF-A0A2N0VK59-F1
#
_cell.length_a   1.000
_cell.length_b   1.000
_cell.length_c   1.000
_cell.angle_alpha   90.00
_cell.angle_beta   90.00
_cell.angle_gamma   90.00
#
_symmetry.space_group_name_H-M   'P 1'
#
loop_
_entity.id
_entity.type
_entity.pdbx_description
1 polymer ?
#
loop_
_entity_poly.entity_id
_entity_poly.type
_entity_poly.pdbx_seq_one_letter_code
_entity_poly.pdbx_strand_id
1 'polypeptide(L)' 'MLETLYNYFGFVGSLLVSFLAFMFFVFWMAGVAGICSVNRSTHRQFIFFSLAIFVPVYPVLWLIADMIKQRKQLKKL' A
#
# COMPACT_ATOMS: atom_id res chain seq x y z
N MET A 1 -14.55 9.71 16.46
CA MET A 1 -13.47 9.01 15.75
C MET A 1 -12.17 9.81 15.79
N LEU A 2 -12.13 11.04 15.24
CA LEU A 2 -11.00 11.97 15.46
C LEU A 2 -10.90 12.40 16.92
N GLU A 3 -12.02 12.67 17.59
CA GLU A 3 -12.07 12.95 19.03
C GLU A 3 -11.48 11.80 19.85
N THR A 4 -11.74 10.56 19.44
CA THR A 4 -11.21 9.36 20.09
C THR A 4 -9.69 9.28 19.91
N LEU A 5 -9.19 9.50 18.69
CA LEU A 5 -7.75 9.61 18.43
C LEU A 5 -7.12 10.75 19.24
N TYR A 6 -7.79 11.91 19.32
CA TYR A 6 -7.34 13.07 20.07
C TYR A 6 -7.20 12.77 21.56
N ASN A 7 -8.16 12.06 22.13
CA ASN A 7 -8.12 11.67 23.54
C ASN A 7 -6.99 10.67 23.85
N TYR A 8 -6.59 9.83 22.90
CA TYR A 8 -5.49 8.87 23.09
C TYR A 8 -4.10 9.45 22.78
N PHE A 9 -3.97 10.27 21.74
CA PHE A 9 -2.68 10.68 21.17
C PHE A 9 -2.43 12.19 21.20
N GLY A 10 -3.39 12.99 21.68
CA GLY A 10 -3.36 14.44 21.60
C GLY A 10 -3.49 14.97 20.17
N PHE A 11 -3.37 16.29 19.99
CA PHE A 11 -3.52 16.93 18.69
C PHE A 11 -2.49 16.42 17.66
N VAL A 12 -1.20 16.51 18.00
CA VAL A 12 -0.10 16.16 17.09
C VAL A 12 -0.10 14.67 16.76
N GLY A 13 -0.31 13.81 17.76
CA GLY A 13 -0.34 12.36 17.55
C GLY A 13 -1.53 11.94 16.69
N SER A 14 -2.71 12.54 16.88
CA SER A 14 -3.87 12.27 16.03
C SER A 14 -3.65 12.69 14.59
N LEU A 15 -2.99 13.83 14.38
CA LEU A 15 -2.65 14.33 13.06
C LEU A 15 -1.67 13.39 12.36
N LEU A 16 -0.62 12.94 13.05
CA LEU A 16 0.34 11.97 12.53
C LEU A 16 -0.31 10.62 12.21
N VAL A 17 -1.11 10.07 13.12
CA VAL A 17 -1.79 8.78 12.91
C VAL A 17 -2.74 8.85 11.71
N SER A 18 -3.54 9.91 11.62
CA SER A 18 -4.48 10.10 10.50
C SER A 18 -3.72 10.26 9.18
N PHE A 19 -2.62 11.01 9.19
CA PHE A 19 -1.76 11.18 8.01
C PHE A 19 -1.12 9.87 7.57
N LEU A 20 -0.58 9.08 8.50
CA LEU A 20 0.01 7.77 8.21
C LEU A 20 -1.04 6.77 7.69
N ALA A 21 -2.23 6.75 8.28
CA ALA A 21 -3.33 5.90 7.82
C ALA A 21 -3.74 6.27 6.38
N PHE A 22 -3.82 7.56 6.07
CA PHE A 22 -4.10 8.04 4.72
C PHE A 22 -3.00 7.65 3.73
N MET A 23 -1.73 7.86 4.09
CA MET A 23 -0.59 7.45 3.26
C MET A 23 -0.56 5.94 3.01
N PHE A 24 -0.84 5.14 4.05
CA PHE A 24 -0.95 3.69 3.93
C PHE A 24 -2.06 3.30 2.95
N PHE A 25 -3.22 3.96 3.03
CA PHE A 25 -4.32 3.72 2.10
C PHE A 25 -3.95 4.07 0.65
N VAL A 26 -3.25 5.18 0.43
CA VAL A 26 -2.75 5.57 -0.91
C VAL A 26 -1.78 4.52 -1.46
N PHE A 27 -0.81 4.08 -0.65
CA PHE A 27 0.13 3.03 -1.07
C PHE A 27 -0.55 1.69 -1.32
N TRP A 28 -1.57 1.36 -0.53
CA TRP A 28 -2.37 0.17 -0.75
C TRP A 28 -3.07 0.22 -2.11
N MET A 29 -3.79 1.31 -2.42
CA MET A 29 -4.46 1.49 -3.71
C MET A 29 -3.48 1.47 -4.90
N ALA A 30 -2.34 2.15 -4.78
CA ALA A 30 -1.28 2.12 -5.79
C ALA A 30 -0.71 0.71 -5.99
N GLY A 31 -0.48 -0.02 -4.89
CA GLY A 31 0.00 -1.40 -4.93
C GLY A 31 -1.00 -2.35 -5.58
N VAL A 32 -2.30 -2.20 -5.29
CA VAL A 32 -3.37 -2.97 -5.92
C VAL A 32 -3.36 -2.73 -7.43
N ALA A 33 -3.30 -1.46 -7.87
CA ALA A 33 -3.24 -1.11 -9.29
C ALA A 33 -2.01 -1.74 -9.97
N GLY A 34 -0.84 -1.66 -9.35
CA GLY A 34 0.39 -2.26 -9.88
C GLY A 34 0.29 -3.79 -9.97
N ILE A 35 -0.22 -4.46 -8.94
CA ILE A 35 -0.44 -5.92 -8.95
C ILE A 35 -1.41 -6.32 -10.08
N CYS A 36 -2.45 -5.53 -10.31
CA CYS A 36 -3.44 -5.77 -11.37
C CYS A 36 -2.89 -5.55 -12.77
N SER A 37 -1.91 -4.66 -12.94
CA SER A 37 -1.28 -4.40 -14.25
C SER A 37 -0.35 -5.53 -14.72
N VAL A 38 0.06 -6.44 -13.83
CA VAL A 38 0.92 -7.57 -14.21
C VAL A 38 0.11 -8.62 -14.94
N ASN A 39 0.46 -8.88 -16.20
CA ASN A 39 -0.21 -9.89 -17.02
C ASN A 39 0.06 -11.30 -16.44
N ARG A 40 -1.00 -12.00 -16.06
CA ARG A 40 -0.98 -13.36 -15.46
C ARG A 40 -2.15 -14.17 -16.01
N SER A 41 -2.10 -15.49 -15.86
CA SER A 41 -3.28 -16.33 -16.16
C SER A 41 -4.46 -15.94 -15.25
N THR A 42 -5.68 -16.01 -15.80
CA THR A 42 -6.93 -15.56 -15.15
C THR A 42 -7.09 -16.08 -13.72
N HIS A 43 -6.78 -17.36 -13.47
CA HIS A 43 -6.87 -17.97 -12.15
C HIS A 43 -5.87 -17.37 -11.16
N ARG A 44 -4.63 -17.10 -11.60
CA ARG A 44 -3.61 -16.47 -10.74
C ARG A 44 -3.98 -15.01 -10.47
N GLN A 45 -4.49 -14.30 -11.48
CA GLN A 45 -4.92 -12.91 -11.32
C GLN A 45 -6.01 -12.78 -10.24
N PHE A 46 -7.00 -13.68 -10.23
CA PHE A 46 -8.04 -13.70 -9.19
C PHE A 46 -7.50 -13.93 -7.78
N ILE A 47 -6.53 -14.85 -7.62
CA ILE A 47 -5.87 -15.11 -6.33
C ILE A 47 -5.13 -13.86 -5.85
N PHE A 48 -4.32 -13.25 -6.71
CA PHE A 48 -3.54 -12.07 -6.34
C PHE A 48 -4.42 -10.85 -6.06
N PHE A 49 -5.53 -10.70 -6.79
CA PHE A 49 -6.52 -9.65 -6.54
C PHE A 49 -7.19 -9.82 -5.18
N SER A 50 -7.62 -11.04 -4.87
CA SER A 50 -8.20 -11.36 -3.56
C SER A 50 -7.20 -11.08 -2.44
N LEU A 51 -5.96 -11.53 -2.59
CA LEU A 51 -4.90 -11.31 -1.59
C LEU A 51 -4.60 -9.81 -1.43
N ALA A 52 -4.63 -9.04 -2.51
CA ALA A 52 -4.42 -7.61 -2.49
C ALA A 52 -5.53 -6.85 -1.75
N ILE A 53 -6.78 -7.29 -1.85
CA ILE A 53 -7.92 -6.65 -1.18
C ILE A 53 -8.00 -7.06 0.30
N PHE A 54 -7.91 -8.37 0.59
CA PHE A 54 -8.09 -8.88 1.95
C PHE A 54 -6.89 -8.60 2.87
N VAL A 55 -5.69 -8.40 2.30
CA VAL A 55 -4.47 -8.16 3.06
C VAL A 55 -3.80 -6.87 2.57
N PRO A 56 -4.18 -5.69 3.10
CA PRO A 56 -3.69 -4.40 2.59
C PRO A 56 -2.19 -4.18 2.78
N VAL A 57 -1.57 -4.91 3.73
CA VAL A 57 -0.12 -4.91 3.93
C VAL A 57 0.61 -5.51 2.72
N TYR A 58 0.02 -6.49 2.04
CA TYR A 58 0.65 -7.17 0.91
C TYR A 58 0.91 -6.24 -0.29
N PRO A 59 -0.07 -5.46 -0.80
CA PRO A 59 0.17 -4.52 -1.88
C PRO A 59 1.18 -3.43 -1.54
N VAL A 60 1.20 -2.95 -0.29
CA VAL A 60 2.17 -1.94 0.15
C VAL A 60 3.60 -2.50 0.09
N LEU A 61 3.83 -3.71 0.62
CA LEU A 61 5.14 -4.35 0.54
C LEU A 61 5.55 -4.66 -0.90
N TRP A 62 4.59 -5.09 -1.73
CA TRP A 62 4.83 -5.34 -3.15
C TRP A 62 5.25 -4.06 -3.89
N LEU A 63 4.55 -2.94 -3.64
CA LEU A 63 4.88 -1.63 -4.22
C LEU A 63 6.30 -1.19 -3.85
N ILE A 64 6.69 -1.32 -2.57
CA ILE A 64 8.03 -0.96 -2.10
C ILE A 64 9.10 -1.81 -2.80
N ALA A 65 8.88 -3.12 -2.91
CA ALA A 65 9.81 -4.02 -3.59
C ALA A 65 9.94 -3.65 -5.09
N ASP A 66 8.83 -3.31 -5.74
CA ASP A 66 8.82 -2.89 -7.13
C ASP A 66 9.57 -1.57 -7.34
N MET A 67 9.36 -0.56 -6.48
CA MET A 67 10.12 0.69 -6.50
C MET A 67 11.62 0.47 -6.32
N ILE A 68 12.04 -0.43 -5.42
CA ILE A 68 13.44 -0.78 -5.22
C ILE A 68 14.03 -1.44 -6.48
N LYS A 69 13.27 -2.33 -7.12
CA LYS A 69 13.67 -2.99 -8.36
C LYS A 69 13.81 -1.98 -9.51
N GLN A 70 12.83 -1.11 -9.69
CA GLN A 70 12.88 -0.03 -10.69
C GLN A 70 14.09 0.88 -10.47
N ARG A 71 14.35 1.30 -9.22
CA ARG A 71 15.53 2.11 -8.87
C ARG A 71 16.85 1.40 -9.22
N LYS A 72 16.94 0.09 -9.01
CA LYS A 72 18.14 -0.69 -9.39
C LYS A 72 18.31 -0.77 -10.91
N GLN A 73 17.23 -0.86 -11.68
CA GLN A 73 17.28 -0.86 -13.14
C GLN A 73 17.72 0.49 -13.69
N LEU A 74 17.19 1.59 -13.13
CA LEU A 74 17.58 2.96 -13.50
C LEU A 74 19.06 3.25 -13.24
N LYS A 75 19.66 2.67 -12.19
CA LYS A 75 21.10 2.83 -11.90
C LYS A 75 22.02 1.98 -12.77
N LYS A 76 21.48 1.03 -13.52
CA LYS A 76 22.23 0.17 -14.44
C LYS A 76 22.21 0.68 -15.88
N LEU A 77 21.32 1.62 -16.18
CA LEU A 77 21.30 2.42 -17.42
C LEU A 77 22.30 3.57 -17.28
#